data_AF-A0A1Z2SKJ2-F1
#
_entry.id   AF-A0A1Z2SKJ2-F1
#
_cell.length_a   1.000
_cell.length_b   1.000
_cell.length_c   1.000
_cell.angle_alpha   90.00
_cell.angle_beta   90.00
_cell.angle_gamma   90.00
#
_symmetry.space_group_name_H-M   'P 1'
#
loop_
_entity.id
_entity.type
_entity.pdbx_description
1 polymer ?
#
loop_
_entity_poly.entity_id
_entity_poly.type
_entity_poly.pdbx_seq_one_letter_code
_entity_poly.pdbx_strand_id
1 'polypeptide(L)'
;MRIVIAPDSFKESLSAVEVAEIIAQGWQQVFPEAECIKKPVTDGGDGFVDALVTASQGQKLTARVNNPIGVEIDAEWGMSQDRQTAFIEMAAASGLALLTAEERNPLLTTSFGTGQLIRAALDEGINHLVLGIGGSATNDGGVGMMQALGASFIDAQGDELPPGGATLSRLDSIDLSGLDPRLQSCRIEVACDVTNPLTGKSGAAAVYGPQKGATPAMVRVLDRGLAHYAEMVEKQLGQTVDTRPGAGAAGGVGAALIAFLNARLSPGVELVSEALDLAPEIARCDLVITGEGCLDTQSLNGKVPVGIAHLAKRYGKPVIALAGSVKATEQQLYEAGIDAAFGTVQAVMTLDAALAQAASHLEQTTVQVARLVHISGKQITGESA
;
A
#
# COMPACT_ATOMS: atom_id res chain seq x y z
N MET A 1 -2.35 22.22 23.58
CA MET A 1 -2.77 21.85 22.21
C MET A 1 -2.23 20.47 21.94
N ARG A 2 -3.08 19.52 21.56
CA ARG A 2 -2.72 18.15 21.17
C ARG A 2 -2.83 18.00 19.66
N ILE A 3 -1.79 17.50 19.02
CA ILE A 3 -1.71 17.42 17.55
C ILE A 3 -1.34 16.01 17.16
N VAL A 4 -2.12 15.43 16.25
CA VAL A 4 -1.76 14.17 15.61
C VAL A 4 -1.05 14.49 14.30
N ILE A 5 0.16 13.97 14.15
CA ILE A 5 1.00 14.12 12.96
C ILE A 5 1.07 12.76 12.28
N ALA A 6 0.29 12.57 11.21
CA ALA A 6 0.13 11.31 10.51
C ALA A 6 0.44 11.43 9.00
N PRO A 7 1.71 11.66 8.64
CA PRO A 7 2.14 11.78 7.24
C PRO A 7 2.50 10.42 6.62
N ASP A 8 2.52 10.39 5.29
CA ASP A 8 3.24 9.42 4.47
C ASP A 8 4.67 9.90 4.17
N SER A 9 5.47 9.02 3.61
CA SER A 9 6.78 9.32 3.03
C SER A 9 6.72 10.38 1.93
N PHE A 10 7.79 11.14 1.81
CA PHE A 10 8.08 11.92 0.63
C PHE A 10 8.95 11.04 -0.26
N LYS A 11 8.32 10.35 -1.22
CA LYS A 11 8.97 9.36 -2.09
C LYS A 11 10.30 9.87 -2.64
N GLU A 12 11.31 9.00 -2.60
CA GLU A 12 12.69 9.27 -3.04
C GLU A 12 13.42 10.37 -2.22
N SER A 13 12.90 10.75 -1.05
CA SER A 13 13.48 11.82 -0.23
C SER A 13 13.45 11.56 1.28
N LEU A 14 12.26 11.55 1.91
CA LEU A 14 12.12 11.41 3.37
C LEU A 14 11.17 10.25 3.70
N SER A 15 11.55 9.45 4.70
CA SER A 15 10.65 8.46 5.29
C SER A 15 9.49 9.13 6.04
N ALA A 16 8.37 8.42 6.22
CA ALA A 16 7.23 8.93 6.99
C ALA A 16 7.62 9.32 8.43
N VAL A 17 8.57 8.60 9.03
CA VAL A 17 9.12 8.89 10.36
C VAL A 17 9.85 10.23 10.37
N GLU A 18 10.74 10.47 9.41
CA GLU A 18 11.47 11.73 9.28
C GLU A 18 10.51 12.90 9.04
N VAL A 19 9.51 12.73 8.17
CA VAL A 19 8.47 13.74 7.92
C VAL A 19 7.73 14.08 9.22
N ALA A 20 7.30 13.07 9.98
CA ALA A 20 6.59 13.29 11.25
C ALA A 20 7.47 13.99 12.29
N GLU A 21 8.76 13.66 12.36
CA GLU A 21 9.72 14.28 13.27
C GLU A 21 9.94 15.75 12.92
N ILE A 22 10.21 16.06 11.65
CA ILE A 22 10.45 17.42 11.18
C ILE A 22 9.22 18.30 11.43
N ILE A 23 8.01 17.78 11.17
CA ILE A 23 6.76 18.50 11.45
C ILE A 23 6.63 18.76 12.96
N ALA A 24 6.88 17.75 13.81
CA ALA A 24 6.77 17.92 15.26
C ALA A 24 7.74 18.98 15.78
N GLN A 25 9.01 18.91 15.37
CA GLN A 25 10.05 19.86 15.76
C GLN A 25 9.72 21.28 15.29
N GLY A 26 9.38 21.45 13.99
CA GLY A 26 9.01 22.74 13.43
C GLY A 26 7.77 23.34 14.11
N TRP A 27 6.78 22.51 14.47
CA TRP A 27 5.60 22.97 15.18
C TRP A 27 5.93 23.45 16.60
N GLN A 28 6.77 22.71 17.32
CA GLN A 28 7.18 23.03 18.70
C GLN A 28 8.07 24.27 18.80
N GLN A 29 8.70 24.71 17.71
CA GLN A 29 9.38 26.02 17.68
C GLN A 29 8.41 27.20 17.91
N VAL A 30 7.13 27.03 17.53
CA VAL A 30 6.09 28.06 17.70
C VAL A 30 5.21 27.77 18.91
N PHE A 31 4.92 26.49 19.18
CA PHE A 31 4.13 26.02 20.32
C PHE A 31 4.95 25.04 21.19
N PRO A 32 5.84 25.52 22.07
CA PRO A 32 6.73 24.66 22.86
C PRO A 32 6.01 23.66 23.77
N GLU A 33 4.78 23.98 24.19
CA GLU A 33 3.94 23.13 25.04
C GLU A 33 2.98 22.22 24.25
N ALA A 34 3.08 22.19 22.92
CA ALA A 34 2.24 21.31 22.10
C ALA A 34 2.61 19.84 22.31
N GLU A 35 1.60 19.02 22.56
CA GLU A 35 1.74 17.56 22.59
C GLU A 35 1.63 17.04 21.15
N CYS A 36 2.76 16.65 20.57
CA CYS A 36 2.84 16.13 19.20
C CYS A 36 2.84 14.60 19.20
N ILE A 37 1.72 14.00 18.82
CA ILE A 37 1.54 12.56 18.65
C ILE A 37 1.92 12.17 17.22
N LYS A 38 3.12 11.60 17.05
CA LYS A 38 3.63 11.16 15.76
C LYS A 38 3.12 9.76 15.42
N LYS A 39 2.46 9.63 14.28
CA LYS A 39 1.86 8.39 13.77
C LYS A 39 2.19 8.26 12.28
N PRO A 40 3.46 8.00 11.89
CA PRO A 40 3.81 7.81 10.49
C PRO A 40 2.97 6.69 9.88
N VAL A 41 2.40 6.93 8.69
CA VAL A 41 1.46 6.04 8.01
C VAL A 41 2.01 5.69 6.63
N THR A 42 1.55 4.58 6.06
CA THR A 42 1.80 4.17 4.68
C THR A 42 0.50 3.58 4.11
N ASP A 43 0.38 3.55 2.79
CA ASP A 43 -0.74 2.95 2.06
C ASP A 43 -0.53 1.45 1.76
N GLY A 44 0.53 0.83 2.28
CA GLY A 44 0.84 -0.59 1.98
C GLY A 44 1.99 -0.78 1.00
N GLY A 45 2.70 0.30 0.68
CA GLY A 45 4.02 0.28 0.07
C GLY A 45 5.16 0.15 1.09
N ASP A 46 6.34 0.63 0.71
CA ASP A 46 7.57 0.52 1.50
C ASP A 46 7.38 1.01 2.95
N GLY A 47 7.80 0.17 3.91
CA GLY A 47 7.71 0.47 5.34
C GLY A 47 6.38 0.10 6.01
N PHE A 48 5.49 -0.59 5.30
CA PHE A 48 4.24 -1.13 5.84
C PHE A 48 4.46 -2.17 6.94
N VAL A 49 5.35 -3.13 6.72
CA VAL A 49 5.76 -4.11 7.74
C VAL A 49 6.38 -3.39 8.94
N ASP A 50 7.26 -2.41 8.71
CA ASP A 50 7.92 -1.68 9.80
C ASP A 50 6.92 -0.90 10.66
N ALA A 51 5.94 -0.24 10.03
CA ALA A 51 4.88 0.48 10.72
C ALA A 51 4.05 -0.47 11.60
N LEU A 52 3.62 -1.61 11.06
CA LEU A 52 2.78 -2.58 11.76
C LEU A 52 3.54 -3.35 12.85
N VAL A 53 4.80 -3.70 12.62
CA VAL A 53 5.69 -4.30 13.64
C VAL A 53 5.87 -3.33 14.79
N THR A 54 6.15 -2.05 14.50
CA THR A 54 6.31 -1.03 15.55
C THR A 54 5.01 -0.84 16.33
N ALA A 55 3.87 -0.74 15.63
CA ALA A 55 2.56 -0.56 16.24
C ALA A 55 2.18 -1.71 17.17
N SER A 56 2.46 -2.94 16.75
CA SER A 56 2.15 -4.17 17.48
C SER A 56 3.22 -4.59 18.48
N GLN A 57 4.29 -3.80 18.66
CA GLN A 57 5.48 -4.14 19.46
C GLN A 57 6.08 -5.51 19.08
N GLY A 58 5.94 -5.85 17.80
CA GLY A 58 6.36 -7.11 17.23
C GLY A 58 7.84 -7.18 16.91
N GLN A 59 8.19 -8.12 16.04
CA GLN A 59 9.54 -8.27 15.52
C GLN A 59 9.52 -8.62 14.03
N LYS A 60 10.63 -8.32 13.34
CA LYS A 60 10.89 -8.82 12.00
C LYS A 60 11.52 -10.20 12.05
N LEU A 61 11.12 -11.05 11.11
CA LEU A 61 11.62 -12.39 10.87
C LEU A 61 12.06 -12.49 9.42
N THR A 62 12.89 -13.48 9.11
CA THR A 62 13.41 -13.71 7.76
C THR A 62 13.03 -15.10 7.31
N ALA A 63 12.63 -15.24 6.04
CA ALA A 63 12.40 -16.52 5.41
C ALA A 63 13.10 -16.57 4.05
N ARG A 64 13.57 -17.76 3.70
CA ARG A 64 14.24 -18.00 2.42
C ARG A 64 13.21 -18.36 1.36
N VAL A 65 13.09 -17.52 0.34
CA VAL A 65 12.03 -17.54 -0.68
C VAL A 65 12.57 -17.30 -2.08
N ASN A 66 11.78 -17.59 -3.09
CA ASN A 66 12.13 -17.31 -4.48
C ASN A 66 11.72 -15.89 -4.85
N ASN A 67 12.65 -15.13 -5.43
CA ASN A 67 12.38 -13.83 -6.02
C ASN A 67 11.50 -13.97 -7.30
N PRO A 68 11.10 -12.87 -7.96
CA PRO A 68 10.21 -12.94 -9.13
C PRO A 68 10.72 -13.80 -10.29
N ILE A 69 12.03 -14.04 -10.40
CA ILE A 69 12.66 -14.82 -11.48
C ILE A 69 13.11 -16.21 -11.02
N GLY A 70 12.73 -16.63 -9.81
CA GLY A 70 13.01 -17.96 -9.26
C GLY A 70 14.36 -18.13 -8.56
N VAL A 71 15.09 -17.03 -8.32
CA VAL A 71 16.34 -17.05 -7.54
C VAL A 71 16.02 -16.99 -6.06
N GLU A 72 16.67 -17.85 -5.26
CA GLU A 72 16.48 -17.89 -3.82
C GLU A 72 17.11 -16.66 -3.14
N ILE A 73 16.34 -16.00 -2.29
CA ILE A 73 16.70 -14.80 -1.53
C ILE A 73 16.18 -14.90 -0.09
N ASP A 74 16.77 -14.12 0.81
CA ASP A 74 16.23 -13.89 2.15
C ASP A 74 15.26 -12.70 2.09
N ALA A 75 14.02 -12.93 2.52
CA ALA A 75 12.98 -11.90 2.56
C ALA A 75 12.50 -11.69 4.00
N GLU A 76 12.36 -10.42 4.40
CA GLU A 76 11.85 -10.04 5.71
C GLU A 76 10.32 -9.99 5.74
N TRP A 77 9.75 -10.31 6.90
CA TRP A 77 8.33 -10.16 7.21
C TRP A 77 8.15 -9.89 8.71
N GLY A 78 6.98 -9.40 9.12
CA GLY A 78 6.70 -8.97 10.49
C GLY A 78 5.80 -9.93 11.26
N MET A 79 6.00 -10.02 12.57
CA MET A 79 5.17 -10.80 13.48
C MET A 79 4.79 -9.93 14.67
N SER A 80 3.52 -9.91 15.06
CA SER A 80 3.03 -9.19 16.24
C SER A 80 3.61 -9.75 17.55
N GLN A 81 3.59 -8.95 18.61
CA GLN A 81 4.11 -9.35 19.93
C GLN A 81 3.39 -10.60 20.49
N ASP A 82 2.08 -10.70 20.29
CA ASP A 82 1.25 -11.83 20.70
C ASP A 82 1.33 -13.05 19.75
N ARG A 83 2.10 -12.91 18.66
CA ARG A 83 2.36 -13.91 17.64
C ARG A 83 1.11 -14.44 16.93
N GLN A 84 0.02 -13.67 16.95
CA GLN A 84 -1.23 -14.02 16.27
C GLN A 84 -1.30 -13.47 14.84
N THR A 85 -0.62 -12.35 14.58
CA THR A 85 -0.70 -11.62 13.32
C THR A 85 0.65 -11.57 12.60
N ALA A 86 0.66 -11.95 11.33
CA ALA A 86 1.78 -11.66 10.44
C ALA A 86 1.51 -10.43 9.57
N PHE A 87 2.58 -9.69 9.33
CA PHE A 87 2.63 -8.54 8.42
C PHE A 87 3.55 -8.90 7.27
N ILE A 88 3.04 -8.94 6.05
CA ILE A 88 3.82 -9.30 4.87
C ILE A 88 3.71 -8.18 3.85
N GLU A 89 4.84 -7.77 3.26
CA GLU A 89 4.87 -7.03 2.01
C GLU A 89 5.24 -7.99 0.89
N MET A 90 4.37 -8.13 -0.12
CA MET A 90 4.68 -9.00 -1.26
C MET A 90 5.94 -8.54 -1.99
N ALA A 91 6.27 -7.25 -1.93
CA ALA A 91 7.43 -6.67 -2.58
C ALA A 91 8.76 -7.27 -2.06
N ALA A 92 8.79 -7.73 -0.81
CA ALA A 92 9.96 -8.37 -0.20
C ALA A 92 10.36 -9.68 -0.92
N ALA A 93 9.39 -10.39 -1.53
CA ALA A 93 9.64 -11.64 -2.24
C ALA A 93 9.34 -11.55 -3.75
N SER A 94 8.44 -10.66 -4.16
CA SER A 94 7.88 -10.60 -5.52
C SER A 94 7.83 -9.16 -6.05
N GLY A 95 8.68 -8.28 -5.52
CA GLY A 95 8.73 -6.85 -5.82
C GLY A 95 9.59 -6.46 -7.02
N LEU A 96 9.25 -5.32 -7.61
CA LEU A 96 9.95 -4.73 -8.76
C LEU A 96 11.37 -4.26 -8.41
N ALA A 97 11.60 -3.86 -7.15
CA ALA A 97 12.90 -3.44 -6.64
C ALA A 97 13.93 -4.60 -6.58
N LEU A 98 13.47 -5.85 -6.63
CA LEU A 98 14.33 -7.04 -6.66
C LEU A 98 14.92 -7.32 -8.05
N LEU A 99 14.51 -6.55 -9.07
CA LEU A 99 14.89 -6.77 -10.46
C LEU A 99 15.58 -5.54 -11.06
N THR A 100 16.65 -5.80 -11.81
CA THR A 100 17.21 -4.83 -12.76
C THR A 100 16.22 -4.52 -13.88
N ALA A 101 16.45 -3.46 -14.64
CA ALA A 101 15.55 -3.08 -15.73
C ALA A 101 15.47 -4.17 -16.81
N GLU A 102 16.56 -4.88 -17.05
CA GLU A 102 16.71 -5.95 -18.03
C GLU A 102 16.01 -7.25 -17.62
N GLU A 103 15.90 -7.51 -16.31
CA GLU A 103 15.23 -8.69 -15.76
C GLU A 103 13.69 -8.57 -15.74
N ARG A 104 13.16 -7.36 -15.94
CA ARG A 104 11.72 -7.08 -15.89
C ARG A 104 10.99 -7.68 -17.08
N ASN A 105 10.43 -8.86 -16.88
CA ASN A 105 9.59 -9.53 -17.87
C ASN A 105 8.32 -10.13 -17.25
N PRO A 106 7.17 -9.43 -17.31
CA PRO A 106 5.95 -9.86 -16.63
C PRO A 106 5.29 -11.09 -17.27
N LEU A 107 5.78 -11.55 -18.43
CA LEU A 107 5.41 -12.85 -18.99
C LEU A 107 5.97 -14.03 -18.18
N LEU A 108 7.09 -13.81 -17.48
CA LEU A 108 7.85 -14.86 -16.80
C LEU A 108 7.86 -14.72 -15.28
N THR A 109 7.72 -13.49 -14.77
CA THR A 109 7.83 -13.24 -13.32
C THR A 109 6.70 -13.89 -12.53
N THR A 110 7.03 -14.43 -11.36
CA THR A 110 6.11 -15.20 -10.52
C THR A 110 5.96 -14.65 -9.11
N SER A 111 4.76 -14.81 -8.55
CA SER A 111 4.41 -14.46 -7.17
C SER A 111 4.72 -15.58 -6.16
N PHE A 112 5.40 -16.66 -6.58
CA PHE A 112 5.68 -17.84 -5.76
C PHE A 112 6.31 -17.52 -4.39
N GLY A 113 7.30 -16.62 -4.35
CA GLY A 113 7.93 -16.20 -3.11
C GLY A 113 6.97 -15.56 -2.11
N THR A 114 5.94 -14.86 -2.57
CA THR A 114 4.89 -14.32 -1.68
C THR A 114 4.13 -15.45 -0.98
N GLY A 115 3.80 -16.52 -1.70
CA GLY A 115 3.17 -17.69 -1.10
C GLY A 115 4.09 -18.42 -0.12
N GLN A 116 5.41 -18.44 -0.38
CA GLN A 116 6.39 -18.96 0.58
C GLN A 116 6.48 -18.12 1.86
N LEU A 117 6.40 -16.78 1.77
CA LEU A 117 6.32 -15.92 2.96
C LEU A 117 5.04 -16.19 3.77
N ILE A 118 3.89 -16.32 3.09
CA ILE A 118 2.63 -16.66 3.76
C ILE A 118 2.75 -18.02 4.46
N ARG A 119 3.34 -19.01 3.80
CA ARG A 119 3.58 -20.33 4.39
C ARG A 119 4.49 -20.26 5.62
N ALA A 120 5.60 -19.51 5.55
CA ALA A 120 6.49 -19.31 6.69
C ALA A 120 5.74 -18.66 7.88
N ALA A 121 4.86 -17.69 7.61
CA ALA A 121 4.02 -17.11 8.64
C ALA A 121 3.02 -18.12 9.24
N LEU A 122 2.37 -18.94 8.41
CA LEU A 122 1.48 -20.01 8.88
C LEU A 122 2.22 -21.06 9.73
N ASP A 123 3.50 -21.32 9.46
CA ASP A 123 4.35 -22.23 10.24
C ASP A 123 4.63 -21.70 11.65
N GLU A 124 4.57 -20.38 11.85
CA GLU A 124 4.63 -19.73 13.16
C GLU A 124 3.28 -19.75 13.92
N GLY A 125 2.22 -20.28 13.30
CA GLY A 125 0.92 -20.51 13.95
C GLY A 125 -0.04 -19.32 13.95
N ILE A 126 0.14 -18.36 13.03
CA ILE A 126 -0.75 -17.20 12.92
C ILE A 126 -2.20 -17.60 12.62
N ASN A 127 -3.14 -16.71 12.99
CA ASN A 127 -4.53 -16.78 12.56
C ASN A 127 -5.01 -15.48 11.89
N HIS A 128 -4.13 -14.48 11.79
CA HIS A 128 -4.39 -13.23 11.10
C HIS A 128 -3.20 -12.87 10.22
N LEU A 129 -3.47 -12.58 8.95
CA LEU A 129 -2.50 -12.10 7.98
C LEU A 129 -2.92 -10.72 7.50
N VAL A 130 -1.99 -9.77 7.57
CA VAL A 130 -2.10 -8.45 6.94
C VAL A 130 -1.05 -8.38 5.84
N LEU A 131 -1.51 -8.26 4.59
CA LEU A 131 -0.69 -8.34 3.39
C LEU A 131 -0.71 -7.05 2.59
N GLY A 132 0.44 -6.41 2.43
CA GLY A 132 0.66 -5.33 1.47
C GLY A 132 0.99 -5.89 0.09
N ILE A 133 0.19 -5.56 -0.92
CA ILE A 133 0.40 -6.00 -2.32
C ILE A 133 0.96 -4.90 -3.23
N GLY A 134 1.51 -3.83 -2.66
CA GLY A 134 2.22 -2.79 -3.40
C GLY A 134 3.51 -3.30 -4.07
N GLY A 135 4.03 -2.54 -5.04
CA GLY A 135 5.39 -2.74 -5.56
C GLY A 135 5.68 -4.02 -6.35
N SER A 136 4.67 -4.81 -6.74
CA SER A 136 4.85 -6.09 -7.46
C SER A 136 5.62 -6.02 -8.79
N ALA A 137 6.42 -7.05 -9.07
CA ALA A 137 7.07 -7.31 -10.37
C ALA A 137 6.23 -8.22 -11.30
N THR A 138 5.14 -8.79 -10.79
CA THR A 138 4.46 -9.95 -11.37
C THR A 138 3.20 -9.58 -12.14
N ASN A 139 2.80 -10.41 -13.11
CA ASN A 139 1.50 -10.33 -13.77
C ASN A 139 0.93 -11.74 -14.04
N ASP A 140 1.08 -12.62 -13.04
CA ASP A 140 0.75 -14.04 -13.09
C ASP A 140 -0.62 -14.37 -12.46
N GLY A 141 -1.46 -13.37 -12.19
CA GLY A 141 -2.78 -13.61 -11.61
C GLY A 141 -2.75 -14.13 -10.17
N GLY A 142 -1.59 -14.13 -9.50
CA GLY A 142 -1.39 -14.78 -8.20
C GLY A 142 -1.27 -16.30 -8.27
N VAL A 143 -1.15 -16.89 -9.46
CA VAL A 143 -1.01 -18.35 -9.61
C VAL A 143 0.22 -18.88 -8.88
N GLY A 144 1.38 -18.21 -9.01
CA GLY A 144 2.59 -18.63 -8.31
C GLY A 144 2.43 -18.64 -6.78
N MET A 145 1.82 -17.59 -6.23
CA MET A 145 1.51 -17.50 -4.79
C MET A 145 0.63 -18.66 -4.35
N MET A 146 -0.42 -18.97 -5.10
CA MET A 146 -1.34 -20.06 -4.76
C MET A 146 -0.69 -21.44 -4.91
N GLN A 147 0.19 -21.63 -5.89
CA GLN A 147 0.99 -22.86 -6.05
C GLN A 147 1.91 -23.10 -4.84
N ALA A 148 2.58 -22.07 -4.34
CA ALA A 148 3.40 -22.17 -3.13
C ALA A 148 2.58 -22.53 -1.87
N LEU A 149 1.28 -22.21 -1.88
CA LEU A 149 0.31 -22.54 -0.83
C LEU A 149 -0.39 -23.89 -1.04
N GLY A 150 -0.05 -24.63 -2.11
CA GLY A 150 -0.52 -25.99 -2.35
C GLY A 150 -1.68 -26.15 -3.33
N ALA A 151 -2.17 -25.06 -3.94
CA ALA A 151 -3.09 -25.17 -5.07
C ALA A 151 -2.36 -25.65 -6.34
N SER A 152 -3.09 -26.32 -7.23
CA SER A 152 -2.60 -26.75 -8.54
C SER A 152 -3.36 -26.07 -9.66
N PHE A 153 -2.63 -25.59 -10.65
CA PHE A 153 -3.14 -24.95 -11.86
C PHE A 153 -2.60 -25.74 -13.05
N ILE A 154 -3.48 -26.47 -13.72
CA ILE A 154 -3.11 -27.54 -14.63
C ILE A 154 -3.54 -27.16 -16.05
N ASP A 155 -2.70 -27.43 -17.03
CA ASP A 155 -3.04 -27.24 -18.44
C ASP A 155 -3.77 -28.44 -19.06
N ALA A 156 -4.16 -28.31 -20.33
CA ALA A 156 -4.89 -29.35 -21.04
C ALA A 156 -4.06 -30.64 -21.30
N GLN A 157 -2.76 -30.64 -21.01
CA GLN A 157 -1.89 -31.82 -21.08
C GLN A 157 -1.83 -32.56 -19.74
N GLY A 158 -2.39 -31.99 -18.67
CA GLY A 158 -2.32 -32.52 -17.32
C GLY A 158 -1.06 -32.08 -16.56
N ASP A 159 -0.30 -31.12 -17.10
CA ASP A 159 0.92 -30.60 -16.49
C ASP A 159 0.63 -29.34 -15.66
N GLU A 160 1.36 -29.17 -14.55
CA GLU A 160 1.31 -27.96 -13.75
C GLU A 160 1.80 -26.75 -14.57
N LEU A 161 1.08 -25.63 -14.50
CA LEU A 161 1.43 -24.43 -15.24
C LEU A 161 2.81 -23.93 -14.82
N PRO A 162 3.71 -23.68 -15.79
CA PRO A 162 4.98 -23.03 -15.48
C PRO A 162 4.77 -21.61 -14.95
N PRO A 163 5.77 -21.06 -14.24
CA PRO A 163 5.71 -19.70 -13.71
C PRO A 163 5.47 -18.64 -14.80
N GLY A 164 4.77 -17.56 -14.43
CA GLY A 164 4.65 -16.34 -15.23
C GLY A 164 3.30 -16.12 -15.91
N GLY A 165 2.99 -14.86 -16.24
CA GLY A 165 1.70 -14.47 -16.80
C GLY A 165 1.41 -15.00 -18.22
N ALA A 166 2.42 -15.42 -18.99
CA ALA A 166 2.20 -15.97 -20.32
C ALA A 166 1.47 -17.32 -20.32
N THR A 167 1.60 -18.09 -19.24
CA THR A 167 1.09 -19.45 -19.16
C THR A 167 -0.40 -19.49 -18.83
N LEU A 168 -0.98 -18.39 -18.31
CA LEU A 168 -2.38 -18.30 -17.91
C LEU A 168 -3.37 -18.67 -19.02
N SER A 169 -3.03 -18.38 -20.28
CA SER A 169 -3.85 -18.76 -21.43
C SER A 169 -3.97 -20.28 -21.69
N ARG A 170 -3.14 -21.09 -21.02
CA ARG A 170 -3.12 -22.56 -21.11
C ARG A 170 -3.89 -23.23 -19.97
N LEU A 171 -4.37 -22.47 -18.99
CA LEU A 171 -5.06 -23.02 -17.82
C LEU A 171 -6.29 -23.84 -18.24
N ASP A 172 -6.37 -25.10 -17.84
CA ASP A 172 -7.51 -25.97 -18.14
C ASP A 172 -8.26 -26.41 -16.87
N SER A 173 -7.56 -26.51 -15.73
CA SER A 173 -8.21 -26.81 -14.46
C SER A 173 -7.47 -26.23 -13.25
N ILE A 174 -8.25 -25.84 -12.24
CA ILE A 174 -7.81 -25.39 -10.92
C ILE A 174 -8.20 -26.46 -9.90
N ASP A 175 -7.21 -26.95 -9.14
CA ASP A 175 -7.41 -27.88 -8.01
C ASP A 175 -6.93 -27.22 -6.71
N LEU A 176 -7.86 -27.08 -5.77
CA LEU A 176 -7.61 -26.49 -4.45
C LEU A 176 -7.50 -27.56 -3.34
N SER A 177 -7.55 -28.85 -3.67
CA SER A 177 -7.53 -29.94 -2.68
C SER A 177 -6.24 -30.00 -1.86
N GLY A 178 -5.13 -29.51 -2.42
CA GLY A 178 -3.83 -29.41 -1.75
C GLY A 178 -3.59 -28.08 -1.03
N LEU A 179 -4.52 -27.12 -1.11
CA LEU A 179 -4.36 -25.80 -0.49
C LEU A 179 -4.19 -25.94 1.03
N ASP A 180 -3.25 -25.19 1.60
CA ASP A 180 -2.93 -25.25 3.03
C ASP A 180 -4.20 -25.03 3.88
N PRO A 181 -4.62 -26.04 4.67
CA PRO A 181 -5.89 -25.98 5.39
C PRO A 181 -5.94 -24.88 6.45
N ARG A 182 -4.79 -24.39 6.93
CA ARG A 182 -4.70 -23.30 7.91
C ARG A 182 -5.27 -21.99 7.37
N LEU A 183 -5.25 -21.81 6.05
CA LEU A 183 -5.79 -20.62 5.38
C LEU A 183 -7.30 -20.48 5.56
N GLN A 184 -8.04 -21.58 5.75
CA GLN A 184 -9.51 -21.53 5.92
C GLN A 184 -9.93 -20.82 7.21
N SER A 185 -9.12 -20.90 8.26
CA SER A 185 -9.36 -20.25 9.56
C SER A 185 -8.57 -18.96 9.74
N CYS A 186 -7.69 -18.61 8.80
CA CYS A 186 -6.88 -17.41 8.88
C CYS A 186 -7.67 -16.20 8.37
N ARG A 187 -7.80 -15.16 9.18
CA ARG A 187 -8.31 -13.85 8.72
C ARG A 187 -7.26 -13.23 7.82
N ILE A 188 -7.61 -12.90 6.58
CA ILE A 188 -6.66 -12.30 5.62
C ILE A 188 -7.17 -10.92 5.21
N GLU A 189 -6.37 -9.90 5.52
CA GLU A 189 -6.61 -8.51 5.16
C GLU A 189 -5.51 -8.01 4.24
N VAL A 190 -5.90 -7.30 3.19
CA VAL A 190 -5.00 -6.93 2.10
C VAL A 190 -5.07 -5.43 1.88
N ALA A 191 -3.93 -4.76 1.99
CA ALA A 191 -3.81 -3.35 1.65
C ALA A 191 -3.87 -3.19 0.12
N CYS A 192 -4.93 -2.53 -0.37
CA CYS A 192 -5.19 -2.33 -1.78
C CYS A 192 -5.84 -0.96 -2.03
N ASP A 193 -5.05 0.01 -2.51
CA ASP A 193 -5.52 1.38 -2.76
C ASP A 193 -6.00 1.62 -4.20
N VAL A 194 -6.13 0.56 -4.97
CA VAL A 194 -6.54 0.63 -6.37
C VAL A 194 -7.83 -0.14 -6.58
N THR A 195 -8.72 0.40 -7.40
CA THR A 195 -10.02 -0.22 -7.72
C THR A 195 -10.03 -0.91 -9.08
N ASN A 196 -8.87 -0.98 -9.75
CA ASN A 196 -8.72 -1.52 -11.09
C ASN A 196 -9.26 -2.96 -11.18
N PRO A 197 -10.08 -3.28 -12.20
CA PRO A 197 -10.51 -4.65 -12.47
C PRO A 197 -9.33 -5.53 -12.89
N LEU A 198 -9.54 -6.83 -13.02
CA LEU A 198 -8.49 -7.75 -13.44
C LEU A 198 -8.05 -7.48 -14.89
N THR A 199 -9.01 -7.29 -15.80
CA THR A 199 -8.75 -7.17 -17.25
C THR A 199 -9.27 -5.87 -17.87
N GLY A 200 -8.94 -5.65 -19.14
CA GLY A 200 -9.44 -4.56 -19.96
C GLY A 200 -8.58 -3.30 -19.91
N LYS A 201 -9.12 -2.18 -20.42
CA LYS A 201 -8.35 -0.93 -20.58
C LYS A 201 -7.84 -0.34 -19.26
N SER A 202 -8.57 -0.58 -18.18
CA SER A 202 -8.20 -0.20 -16.82
C SER A 202 -7.71 -1.41 -16.00
N GLY A 203 -7.46 -2.55 -16.64
CA GLY A 203 -7.05 -3.80 -15.98
C GLY A 203 -5.58 -3.85 -15.59
N ALA A 204 -5.20 -4.95 -14.92
CA ALA A 204 -3.87 -5.14 -14.37
C ALA A 204 -2.76 -4.98 -15.41
N ALA A 205 -2.88 -5.67 -16.54
CA ALA A 205 -1.88 -5.68 -17.60
C ALA A 205 -1.77 -4.32 -18.31
N ALA A 206 -2.91 -3.66 -18.57
CA ALA A 206 -2.94 -2.39 -19.30
C ALA A 206 -2.37 -1.23 -18.49
N VAL A 207 -2.72 -1.15 -17.20
CA VAL A 207 -2.34 -0.02 -16.33
C VAL A 207 -0.97 -0.23 -15.71
N TYR A 208 -0.67 -1.43 -15.21
CA TYR A 208 0.54 -1.70 -14.41
C TYR A 208 1.56 -2.58 -15.13
N GLY A 209 1.22 -3.21 -16.25
CA GLY A 209 2.17 -3.97 -17.05
C GLY A 209 3.37 -3.14 -17.55
N PRO A 210 3.19 -1.92 -18.09
CA PRO A 210 4.29 -1.13 -18.66
C PRO A 210 5.42 -0.83 -17.67
N GLN A 211 5.11 -0.43 -16.43
CA GLN A 211 6.13 -0.19 -15.40
C GLN A 211 6.89 -1.47 -14.98
N LYS A 212 6.29 -2.65 -15.22
CA LYS A 212 6.89 -3.97 -14.99
C LYS A 212 7.66 -4.50 -16.20
N GLY A 213 7.83 -3.71 -17.25
CA GLY A 213 8.55 -4.09 -18.48
C GLY A 213 7.67 -4.61 -19.62
N ALA A 214 6.34 -4.57 -19.50
CA ALA A 214 5.45 -5.05 -20.57
C ALA A 214 5.46 -4.12 -21.79
N THR A 215 5.80 -4.65 -22.95
CA THR A 215 5.53 -3.98 -24.24
C THR A 215 4.03 -4.02 -24.56
N PRO A 216 3.52 -3.18 -25.48
CA PRO A 216 2.12 -3.24 -25.91
C PRO A 216 1.67 -4.62 -26.43
N ALA A 217 2.59 -5.42 -26.97
CA ALA A 217 2.31 -6.79 -27.38
C ALA A 217 2.17 -7.73 -26.18
N MET A 218 3.06 -7.61 -25.19
CA MET A 218 2.98 -8.36 -23.93
C MET A 218 1.69 -8.06 -23.17
N VAL A 219 1.28 -6.78 -23.11
CA VAL A 219 0.01 -6.37 -22.49
C VAL A 219 -1.17 -7.16 -23.08
N ARG A 220 -1.25 -7.32 -24.41
CA ARG A 220 -2.33 -8.10 -25.05
C ARG A 220 -2.26 -9.59 -24.75
N VAL A 221 -1.07 -10.14 -24.50
CA VAL A 221 -0.92 -11.55 -24.11
C VAL A 221 -1.39 -11.73 -22.67
N LEU A 222 -0.90 -10.88 -21.77
CA LEU A 222 -1.22 -10.90 -20.35
C LEU A 222 -2.71 -10.66 -20.09
N ASP A 223 -3.31 -9.66 -20.73
CA ASP A 223 -4.73 -9.33 -20.56
C ASP A 223 -5.64 -10.48 -21.00
N ARG A 224 -5.32 -11.13 -22.13
CA ARG A 224 -6.04 -12.34 -22.59
C ARG A 224 -5.84 -13.53 -21.67
N GLY A 225 -4.62 -13.73 -21.15
CA GLY A 225 -4.33 -14.78 -20.18
C GLY A 225 -5.12 -14.58 -18.88
N LEU A 226 -5.18 -13.35 -18.38
CA LEU A 226 -5.97 -12.98 -17.21
C LEU A 226 -7.48 -13.12 -17.44
N ALA A 227 -7.98 -12.80 -18.63
CA ALA A 227 -9.39 -13.02 -18.99
C ALA A 227 -9.74 -14.50 -18.99
N HIS A 228 -8.92 -15.34 -19.62
CA HIS A 228 -9.06 -16.79 -19.59
C HIS A 228 -9.01 -17.35 -18.17
N TYR A 229 -8.06 -16.87 -17.36
CA TYR A 229 -7.97 -17.21 -15.94
C TYR A 229 -9.25 -16.86 -15.17
N ALA A 230 -9.82 -15.66 -15.38
CA ALA A 230 -11.06 -15.23 -14.75
C ALA A 230 -12.26 -16.12 -15.16
N GLU A 231 -12.36 -16.48 -16.45
CA GLU A 231 -13.38 -17.40 -16.96
C GLU A 231 -13.25 -18.78 -16.30
N MET A 232 -12.03 -19.28 -16.10
CA MET A 232 -11.79 -20.56 -15.43
C MET A 232 -12.18 -20.53 -13.95
N VAL A 233 -11.86 -19.44 -13.25
CA VAL A 233 -12.29 -19.22 -11.85
C VAL A 233 -13.82 -19.21 -11.77
N GLU A 234 -14.50 -18.49 -12.66
CA GLU A 234 -15.97 -18.44 -12.67
C GLU A 234 -16.58 -19.81 -13.00
N LYS A 235 -16.04 -20.51 -13.99
CA LYS A 235 -16.54 -21.83 -14.42
C LYS A 235 -16.39 -22.91 -13.35
N GLN A 236 -15.26 -22.95 -12.62
CA GLN A 236 -14.99 -24.02 -11.66
C GLN A 236 -15.41 -23.69 -10.23
N LEU A 237 -15.36 -22.41 -9.84
CA LEU A 237 -15.63 -21.98 -8.46
C LEU A 237 -16.93 -21.17 -8.33
N GLY A 238 -17.57 -20.79 -9.44
CA GLY A 238 -18.80 -20.00 -9.43
C GLY A 238 -18.59 -18.55 -8.95
N GLN A 239 -17.35 -18.06 -9.00
CA GLN A 239 -17.00 -16.71 -8.51
C GLN A 239 -16.60 -15.79 -9.67
N THR A 240 -17.34 -14.69 -9.84
CA THR A 240 -16.96 -13.63 -10.78
C THR A 240 -15.93 -12.71 -10.12
N VAL A 241 -14.68 -12.72 -10.62
CA VAL A 241 -13.57 -11.95 -10.03
C VAL A 241 -13.11 -10.78 -10.89
N ASP A 242 -13.30 -10.83 -12.21
CA ASP A 242 -12.74 -9.86 -13.15
C ASP A 242 -13.16 -8.41 -12.84
N THR A 243 -14.43 -8.20 -12.51
CA THR A 243 -15.01 -6.88 -12.26
C THR A 243 -14.91 -6.44 -10.80
N ARG A 244 -14.36 -7.28 -9.90
CA ARG A 244 -14.27 -6.91 -8.48
C ARG A 244 -13.26 -5.77 -8.29
N PRO A 245 -13.61 -4.72 -7.53
CA PRO A 245 -12.66 -3.65 -7.23
C PRO A 245 -11.38 -4.19 -6.60
N GLY A 246 -10.23 -3.82 -7.16
CA GLY A 246 -8.92 -4.27 -6.69
C GLY A 246 -8.49 -5.66 -7.19
N ALA A 247 -9.30 -6.34 -8.01
CA ALA A 247 -8.93 -7.62 -8.60
C ALA A 247 -7.65 -7.53 -9.43
N GLY A 248 -7.42 -6.41 -10.12
CA GLY A 248 -6.20 -6.18 -10.91
C GLY A 248 -4.97 -5.78 -10.11
N ALA A 249 -5.11 -5.58 -8.79
CA ALA A 249 -3.99 -5.20 -7.95
C ALA A 249 -2.89 -6.27 -8.01
N ALA A 250 -1.65 -5.81 -8.00
CA ALA A 250 -0.46 -6.65 -8.08
C ALA A 250 -0.44 -7.65 -9.24
N GLY A 251 -0.95 -7.26 -10.42
CA GLY A 251 -0.91 -8.16 -11.58
C GLY A 251 -1.91 -9.31 -11.49
N GLY A 252 -2.98 -9.13 -10.72
CA GLY A 252 -4.04 -10.12 -10.52
C GLY A 252 -3.93 -10.93 -9.23
N VAL A 253 -2.92 -10.68 -8.39
CA VAL A 253 -2.82 -11.26 -7.04
C VAL A 253 -4.05 -10.88 -6.20
N GLY A 254 -4.58 -9.65 -6.36
CA GLY A 254 -5.84 -9.25 -5.72
C GLY A 254 -7.00 -10.20 -6.05
N ALA A 255 -7.14 -10.61 -7.33
CA ALA A 255 -8.15 -11.59 -7.74
C ALA A 255 -7.94 -12.96 -7.08
N ALA A 256 -6.70 -13.47 -7.00
CA ALA A 256 -6.42 -14.74 -6.33
C ALA A 256 -6.75 -14.71 -4.83
N LEU A 257 -6.34 -13.65 -4.12
CA LEU A 257 -6.62 -13.45 -2.70
C LEU A 257 -8.13 -13.42 -2.43
N ILE A 258 -8.87 -12.75 -3.30
CA ILE A 258 -10.32 -12.73 -3.27
C ILE A 258 -10.92 -14.12 -3.53
N ALA A 259 -10.51 -14.77 -4.62
CA ALA A 259 -11.16 -15.97 -5.15
C ALA A 259 -10.95 -17.19 -4.25
N PHE A 260 -9.71 -17.37 -3.79
CA PHE A 260 -9.27 -18.61 -3.17
C PHE A 260 -9.12 -18.48 -1.66
N LEU A 261 -8.83 -17.28 -1.16
CA LEU A 261 -8.54 -17.06 0.27
C LEU A 261 -9.63 -16.23 0.97
N ASN A 262 -10.70 -15.82 0.27
CA ASN A 262 -11.75 -14.95 0.80
C ASN A 262 -11.20 -13.69 1.49
N ALA A 263 -10.08 -13.17 0.99
CA ALA A 263 -9.40 -12.04 1.61
C ALA A 263 -10.25 -10.77 1.53
N ARG A 264 -10.16 -9.94 2.58
CA ARG A 264 -10.76 -8.61 2.59
C ARG A 264 -9.75 -7.60 2.08
N LEU A 265 -10.00 -7.05 0.89
CA LEU A 265 -9.26 -5.90 0.39
C LEU A 265 -9.78 -4.63 1.07
N SER A 266 -8.88 -3.81 1.56
CA SER A 266 -9.20 -2.52 2.19
C SER A 266 -8.08 -1.53 1.86
N PRO A 267 -8.36 -0.21 1.85
CA PRO A 267 -7.30 0.79 1.69
C PRO A 267 -6.23 0.58 2.76
N GLY A 268 -4.95 0.65 2.37
CA GLY A 268 -3.86 0.36 3.32
C GLY A 268 -3.82 1.35 4.47
N VAL A 269 -4.18 2.61 4.20
CA VAL A 269 -4.35 3.64 5.23
C VAL A 269 -5.35 3.24 6.31
N GLU A 270 -6.43 2.52 5.98
CA GLU A 270 -7.40 2.06 6.98
C GLU A 270 -6.77 0.98 7.87
N LEU A 271 -6.09 -0.01 7.28
CA LEU A 271 -5.43 -1.08 8.01
C LEU A 271 -4.33 -0.56 8.95
N VAL A 272 -3.50 0.38 8.47
CA VAL A 272 -2.45 1.00 9.27
C VAL A 272 -3.04 1.90 10.35
N SER A 273 -4.10 2.65 10.05
CA SER A 273 -4.78 3.51 11.03
C SER A 273 -5.40 2.70 12.17
N GLU A 274 -5.99 1.55 11.87
CA GLU A 274 -6.50 0.62 12.88
C GLU A 274 -5.35 0.07 13.74
N ALA A 275 -4.27 -0.41 13.12
CA ALA A 275 -3.12 -0.96 13.85
C ALA A 275 -2.40 0.09 14.73
N LEU A 276 -2.36 1.35 14.31
CA LEU A 276 -1.74 2.45 15.05
C LEU A 276 -2.63 3.07 16.13
N ASP A 277 -3.84 2.54 16.35
CA ASP A 277 -4.86 3.15 17.22
C ASP A 277 -5.07 4.65 16.91
N LEU A 278 -5.14 4.98 15.62
CA LEU A 278 -5.16 6.37 15.18
C LEU A 278 -6.49 7.06 15.49
N ALA A 279 -7.60 6.33 15.43
CA ALA A 279 -8.94 6.88 15.66
C ALA A 279 -9.13 7.44 17.09
N PRO A 280 -8.77 6.71 18.18
CA PRO A 280 -8.77 7.28 19.54
C PRO A 280 -7.88 8.52 19.71
N GLU A 281 -6.73 8.54 19.06
CA GLU A 281 -5.79 9.68 19.11
C GLU A 281 -6.36 10.92 18.44
N ILE A 282 -6.91 10.74 17.23
CA ILE A 282 -7.58 11.79 16.47
C ILE A 282 -8.81 12.32 17.23
N ALA A 283 -9.61 11.45 17.84
CA ALA A 283 -10.78 11.89 18.60
C ALA A 283 -10.43 12.88 19.73
N ARG A 284 -9.24 12.73 20.32
CA ARG A 284 -8.74 13.54 21.45
C ARG A 284 -7.89 14.74 21.03
N CYS A 285 -7.49 14.84 19.76
CA CYS A 285 -6.61 15.92 19.30
C CYS A 285 -7.39 17.22 19.01
N ASP A 286 -6.66 18.32 18.88
CA ASP A 286 -7.17 19.62 18.45
C ASP A 286 -6.98 19.83 16.94
N LEU A 287 -5.94 19.22 16.37
CA LEU A 287 -5.52 19.36 14.98
C LEU A 287 -4.87 18.08 14.47
N VAL A 288 -5.11 17.75 13.21
CA VAL A 288 -4.41 16.71 12.47
C VAL A 288 -3.52 17.35 11.41
N ILE A 289 -2.26 16.92 11.34
CA ILE A 289 -1.33 17.27 10.28
C ILE A 289 -0.97 16.00 9.53
N THR A 290 -1.12 16.00 8.21
CA THR A 290 -0.72 14.89 7.33
C THR A 290 0.11 15.42 6.18
N GLY A 291 0.56 14.56 5.28
CA GLY A 291 1.42 14.96 4.16
C GLY A 291 1.85 13.78 3.32
N GLU A 292 2.28 14.08 2.09
CA GLU A 292 2.95 13.13 1.19
C GLU A 292 3.80 13.91 0.16
N GLY A 293 4.61 13.22 -0.64
CA GLY A 293 5.48 13.89 -1.62
C GLY A 293 4.74 14.73 -2.67
N CYS A 294 3.55 14.30 -3.12
CA CYS A 294 2.75 15.02 -4.11
C CYS A 294 1.25 14.80 -3.85
N LEU A 295 0.51 15.87 -3.57
CA LEU A 295 -0.96 15.83 -3.50
C LEU A 295 -1.54 16.01 -4.90
N ASP A 296 -1.90 14.91 -5.56
CA ASP A 296 -2.48 14.91 -6.90
C ASP A 296 -3.82 14.14 -6.97
N THR A 297 -4.36 13.94 -8.17
CA THR A 297 -5.62 13.22 -8.35
C THR A 297 -5.55 11.75 -7.95
N GLN A 298 -4.36 11.13 -7.88
CA GLN A 298 -4.22 9.79 -7.34
C GLN A 298 -4.32 9.81 -5.81
N SER A 299 -3.79 10.83 -5.17
CA SER A 299 -3.95 11.04 -3.72
C SER A 299 -5.41 11.11 -3.31
N LEU A 300 -6.22 11.81 -4.12
CA LEU A 300 -7.68 11.91 -3.95
C LEU A 300 -8.41 10.56 -4.02
N ASN A 301 -7.81 9.55 -4.63
CA ASN A 301 -8.42 8.22 -4.79
C ASN A 301 -8.15 7.29 -3.60
N GLY A 302 -7.83 7.82 -2.43
CA GLY A 302 -7.78 7.03 -1.18
C GLY A 302 -6.39 6.74 -0.63
N LYS A 303 -5.38 7.56 -0.97
CA LYS A 303 -4.05 7.48 -0.34
C LYS A 303 -4.06 8.08 1.07
N VAL A 304 -2.90 8.00 1.74
CA VAL A 304 -2.71 8.38 3.14
C VAL A 304 -3.35 9.73 3.50
N PRO A 305 -3.05 10.88 2.84
CA PRO A 305 -3.57 12.17 3.32
C PRO A 305 -5.09 12.24 3.33
N VAL A 306 -5.75 11.64 2.34
CA VAL A 306 -7.21 11.61 2.23
C VAL A 306 -7.83 10.61 3.20
N GLY A 307 -7.20 9.44 3.40
CA GLY A 307 -7.63 8.49 4.43
C GLY A 307 -7.58 9.09 5.84
N ILE A 308 -6.48 9.80 6.15
CA ILE A 308 -6.33 10.53 7.42
C ILE A 308 -7.35 11.66 7.53
N ALA A 309 -7.57 12.42 6.46
CA ALA A 309 -8.56 13.47 6.43
C ALA A 309 -9.97 12.93 6.71
N HIS A 310 -10.39 11.87 6.00
CA HIS A 310 -11.67 11.21 6.23
C HIS A 310 -11.82 10.72 7.68
N LEU A 311 -10.79 10.11 8.25
CA LEU A 311 -10.80 9.67 9.64
C LEU A 311 -10.96 10.86 10.61
N ALA A 312 -10.22 11.93 10.39
CA ALA A 312 -10.31 13.17 11.16
C ALA A 312 -11.70 13.81 11.09
N LYS A 313 -12.32 13.82 9.91
CA LYS A 313 -13.67 14.38 9.71
C LYS A 313 -14.77 13.60 10.42
N ARG A 314 -14.62 12.28 10.63
CA ARG A 314 -15.54 11.51 11.48
C ARG A 314 -15.62 12.05 12.92
N TYR A 315 -14.57 12.72 13.39
CA TYR A 315 -14.49 13.34 14.71
C TYR A 315 -14.54 14.87 14.68
N GLY A 316 -14.88 15.46 13.52
CA GLY A 316 -14.97 16.92 13.35
C GLY A 316 -13.64 17.65 13.53
N LYS A 317 -12.50 16.99 13.29
CA LYS A 317 -11.17 17.59 13.50
C LYS A 317 -10.68 18.34 12.26
N PRO A 318 -9.99 19.48 12.43
CA PRO A 318 -9.34 20.18 11.34
C PRO A 318 -8.09 19.41 10.87
N VAL A 319 -7.81 19.49 9.57
CA VAL A 319 -6.75 18.77 8.86
C VAL A 319 -5.94 19.73 8.02
N ILE A 320 -4.63 19.77 8.26
CA ILE A 320 -3.68 20.47 7.41
C ILE A 320 -2.78 19.44 6.72
N ALA A 321 -2.65 19.56 5.39
CA ALA A 321 -1.73 18.74 4.61
C ALA A 321 -0.48 19.52 4.20
N LEU A 322 0.70 18.96 4.44
CA LEU A 322 1.98 19.50 4.00
C LEU A 322 2.56 18.55 2.94
N ALA A 323 2.79 19.05 1.72
CA ALA A 323 3.23 18.18 0.62
C ALA A 323 4.40 18.77 -0.14
N GLY A 324 5.26 17.91 -0.69
CA GLY A 324 6.36 18.35 -1.57
C GLY A 324 5.86 19.24 -2.70
N SER A 325 4.74 18.83 -3.31
CA SER A 325 3.97 19.65 -4.26
C SER A 325 2.47 19.41 -4.13
N VAL A 326 1.67 20.43 -4.45
CA VAL A 326 0.20 20.35 -4.51
C VAL A 326 -0.23 20.57 -5.95
N LYS A 327 -0.82 19.54 -6.56
CA LYS A 327 -1.33 19.56 -7.95
C LYS A 327 -2.85 19.51 -8.01
N ALA A 328 -3.50 18.92 -7.00
CA ALA A 328 -4.95 18.95 -6.86
C ALA A 328 -5.46 20.39 -6.66
N THR A 329 -6.69 20.66 -7.08
CA THR A 329 -7.31 21.97 -6.86
C THR A 329 -7.74 22.12 -5.40
N GLU A 330 -7.87 23.36 -4.92
CA GLU A 330 -8.35 23.64 -3.56
C GLU A 330 -9.72 23.00 -3.29
N GLN A 331 -10.65 23.09 -4.26
CA GLN A 331 -11.96 22.48 -4.15
C GLN A 331 -11.88 20.96 -3.96
N GLN A 332 -11.03 20.28 -4.74
CA GLN A 332 -10.84 18.83 -4.62
C GLN A 332 -10.31 18.42 -3.25
N LEU A 333 -9.34 19.17 -2.72
CA LEU A 333 -8.76 18.91 -1.40
C LEU A 333 -9.79 19.11 -0.28
N TYR A 334 -10.57 20.20 -0.38
CA TYR A 334 -11.62 20.50 0.58
C TYR A 334 -12.73 19.44 0.58
N GLU A 335 -13.18 19.01 -0.60
CA GLU A 335 -14.16 17.93 -0.75
C GLU A 335 -13.64 16.58 -0.21
N ALA A 336 -12.32 16.35 -0.28
CA ALA A 336 -11.65 15.19 0.32
C ALA A 336 -11.41 15.33 1.84
N GLY A 337 -11.83 16.43 2.46
CA GLY A 337 -11.73 16.67 3.90
C GLY A 337 -10.41 17.28 4.37
N ILE A 338 -9.57 17.79 3.46
CA ILE A 338 -8.36 18.54 3.82
C ILE A 338 -8.74 20.03 3.89
N ASP A 339 -8.65 20.64 5.08
CA ASP A 339 -9.08 22.05 5.26
C ASP A 339 -8.07 23.06 4.69
N ALA A 340 -6.79 22.71 4.72
CA ALA A 340 -5.73 23.51 4.12
C ALA A 340 -4.59 22.61 3.64
N ALA A 341 -3.99 22.95 2.49
CA ALA A 341 -2.85 22.24 1.93
C ALA A 341 -1.75 23.21 1.53
N PHE A 342 -0.49 22.86 1.82
CA PHE A 342 0.66 23.71 1.54
C PHE A 342 1.74 22.91 0.82
N GLY A 343 2.24 23.47 -0.30
CA GLY A 343 3.45 22.99 -0.95
C GLY A 343 4.69 23.40 -0.14
N THR A 344 5.65 22.49 0.03
CA THR A 344 6.89 22.79 0.75
C THR A 344 7.95 23.43 -0.15
N VAL A 345 7.93 23.17 -1.45
CA VAL A 345 8.86 23.79 -2.41
C VAL A 345 8.47 25.26 -2.65
N GLN A 346 9.34 26.18 -2.25
CA GLN A 346 9.06 27.63 -2.25
C GLN A 346 9.58 28.39 -3.48
N ALA A 347 10.38 27.76 -4.33
CA ALA A 347 10.99 28.39 -5.50
C ALA A 347 11.12 27.41 -6.67
N VAL A 348 11.27 27.94 -7.88
CA VAL A 348 11.59 27.12 -9.06
C VAL A 348 12.97 26.50 -8.87
N MET A 349 13.04 25.17 -8.90
CA MET A 349 14.27 24.39 -8.74
C MET A 349 14.16 23.07 -9.50
N THR A 350 15.29 22.35 -9.61
CA THR A 350 15.30 21.00 -10.17
C THR A 350 14.70 20.00 -9.18
N LEU A 351 14.22 18.85 -9.69
CA LEU A 351 13.69 17.78 -8.83
C LEU A 351 14.75 17.29 -7.83
N ASP A 352 15.98 17.05 -8.29
CA ASP A 352 17.08 16.59 -7.44
C ASP A 352 17.35 17.56 -6.27
N ALA A 353 17.30 18.87 -6.54
CA ALA A 353 17.47 19.89 -5.49
C ALA A 353 16.28 19.87 -4.51
N ALA A 354 15.05 19.73 -5.03
CA ALA A 354 13.85 19.64 -4.20
C ALA A 354 13.88 18.43 -3.27
N LEU A 355 14.29 17.25 -3.77
CA LEU A 355 14.41 16.02 -2.99
C LEU A 355 15.54 16.11 -1.96
N ALA A 356 16.70 16.66 -2.33
CA ALA A 356 17.84 16.81 -1.43
C ALA A 356 17.60 17.84 -0.30
N GLN A 357 16.76 18.86 -0.54
CA GLN A 357 16.46 19.93 0.41
C GLN A 357 15.09 19.78 1.09
N ALA A 358 14.39 18.66 0.87
CA ALA A 358 13.02 18.46 1.33
C ALA A 358 12.85 18.66 2.83
N ALA A 359 13.81 18.22 3.65
CA ALA A 359 13.75 18.39 5.10
C ALA A 359 13.71 19.87 5.52
N SER A 360 14.60 20.69 4.95
CA SER A 360 14.66 22.13 5.21
C SER A 360 13.39 22.83 4.75
N HIS A 361 12.89 22.48 3.56
CA HIS A 361 11.64 23.04 3.03
C HIS A 361 10.42 22.67 3.88
N LEU A 362 10.33 21.41 4.31
CA LEU A 362 9.24 20.94 5.18
C LEU A 362 9.28 21.63 6.54
N GLU A 363 10.45 21.77 7.16
CA GLU A 363 10.61 22.48 8.43
C GLU A 363 10.15 23.94 8.31
N GLN A 364 10.64 24.66 7.28
CA GLN A 364 10.29 26.06 7.05
C GLN A 364 8.79 26.24 6.86
N THR A 365 8.17 25.43 6.00
CA THR A 365 6.72 25.49 5.77
C THR A 365 5.95 25.12 7.03
N THR A 366 6.39 24.12 7.79
CA THR A 366 5.78 23.76 9.08
C THR A 366 5.78 24.94 10.06
N VAL A 367 6.91 25.62 10.23
CA VAL A 367 7.03 26.79 11.11
C VAL A 367 6.12 27.93 10.65
N GLN A 368 6.04 28.18 9.34
CA GLN A 368 5.16 29.20 8.77
C GLN A 368 3.68 28.90 9.03
N VAL A 369 3.25 27.65 8.82
CA VAL A 369 1.89 27.19 9.09
C VAL A 369 1.58 27.27 10.60
N ALA A 370 2.49 26.84 11.46
CA ALA A 370 2.32 26.95 12.91
C ALA A 370 2.17 28.43 13.34
N ARG A 371 2.96 29.35 12.76
CA ARG A 371 2.79 30.80 13.00
C ARG A 371 1.44 31.32 12.52
N LEU A 372 0.97 30.86 11.36
CA LEU A 372 -0.36 31.22 10.84
C LEU A 372 -1.47 30.79 11.81
N VAL A 373 -1.40 29.56 12.33
CA VAL A 373 -2.34 29.06 13.35
C VAL A 373 -2.24 29.86 14.64
N HIS A 374 -1.03 30.22 15.08
CA HIS A 374 -0.82 31.03 16.30
C HIS A 374 -1.45 32.42 16.19
N ILE A 375 -1.30 33.07 15.05
CA ILE A 375 -1.91 34.39 14.81
C ILE A 375 -3.45 34.25 14.74
N SER A 376 -3.95 33.20 14.10
CA SER A 376 -5.40 32.95 13.96
C SER A 376 -6.09 32.69 15.30
N GLY A 377 -5.43 31.95 16.20
CA GLY A 377 -5.90 31.74 17.57
C GLY A 377 -5.82 32.98 18.47
N LYS A 378 -5.04 34.00 18.09
CA LYS A 378 -4.83 35.24 18.84
C LYS A 378 -5.79 36.38 18.45
N GLN A 379 -6.99 36.06 17.99
CA GLN A 379 -8.04 36.98 17.50
C GLN A 379 -7.82 37.45 16.05
N ILE A 380 -8.43 36.72 15.11
CA ILE A 380 -8.84 37.28 13.81
C ILE A 380 -10.36 37.45 13.74
N THR A 381 -11.13 36.86 14.68
CA THR A 381 -12.60 36.88 14.65
C THR A 381 -13.24 38.16 15.16
N GLY A 382 -12.48 39.12 15.71
CA GLY A 382 -13.02 40.40 16.21
C GLY A 382 -13.96 40.27 17.42
N GLU A 383 -14.23 39.04 17.90
CA GLU A 383 -14.99 38.82 19.13
C GLU A 383 -14.04 39.03 20.31
N SER A 384 -14.20 40.20 20.93
CA SER A 384 -13.60 40.53 22.22
C SER A 384 -14.22 39.64 23.29
N ALA A 385 -13.37 39.12 24.18
CA ALA A 385 -13.73 38.28 25.32
C ALA A 385 -14.82 38.88 26.23
#